data_AF-A0A2E3D8W3-F1
#
_entry.id   AF-A0A2E3D8W3-F1
#
_cell.length_a   1.000
_cell.length_b   1.000
_cell.length_c   1.000
_cell.angle_alpha   90.00
_cell.angle_beta   90.00
_cell.angle_gamma   90.00
#
_symmetry.space_group_name_H-M   'P 1'
#
loop_
_entity.id
_entity.type
_entity.pdbx_description
1 polymer ?
#
loop_
_entity_poly.entity_id
_entity_poly.type
_entity_poly.pdbx_seq_one_letter_code
_entity_poly.pdbx_strand_id
1 'polypeptide(L)'
;MKPLDPKVLDEKRRWSSKIFFLMATIGFAVGLGNIWRFPYVAGESGGGAFVLLYLLFAFSIGVPIVIAEILIGRRGRSGAVGSLKALVGEEKVSSLWVGVGYLNQIAALLIQVTYAVIAGWVLLYFFRALATGFVGIDPESAGKEFQAVTNDLIGMLFWTTLSIALCGYVLYSGLKRGIERAVGLMMPTLFIVLVILIGFNFFAGGFYEALDWLFRPDFSMISMEICLAELGQAFFSIGLAMAVMMTYG
;
A
#
# COMPACT_ATOMS: atom_id res chain seq x y z
N MET A 1 13.50 34.64 -5.64
CA MET A 1 12.35 33.98 -6.31
C MET A 1 11.08 34.71 -5.93
N LYS A 2 10.26 35.17 -6.89
CA LYS A 2 8.93 35.73 -6.58
C LYS A 2 8.01 34.59 -6.09
N PRO A 3 7.24 34.77 -5.00
CA PRO A 3 6.24 33.79 -4.58
C PRO A 3 5.19 33.63 -5.69
N LEU A 4 4.81 32.39 -5.97
CA LEU A 4 3.79 32.06 -6.97
C LEU A 4 2.41 32.53 -6.48
N ASP A 5 1.56 32.94 -7.42
CA ASP A 5 0.15 33.25 -7.19
C ASP A 5 -0.55 32.08 -6.44
N PRO A 6 -1.30 32.34 -5.34
CA PRO A 6 -2.06 31.33 -4.62
C PRO A 6 -2.94 30.43 -5.50
N LYS A 7 -3.53 30.96 -6.59
CA LYS A 7 -4.34 30.17 -7.54
C LYS A 7 -3.49 29.17 -8.32
N VAL A 8 -2.28 29.56 -8.71
CA VAL A 8 -1.32 28.68 -9.41
C VAL A 8 -0.79 27.60 -8.47
N LEU A 9 -0.64 27.91 -7.17
CA LEU A 9 -0.30 26.92 -6.16
C LEU A 9 -1.43 25.91 -5.93
N ASP A 10 -2.68 26.36 -5.93
CA ASP A 10 -3.86 25.52 -5.78
C ASP A 10 -4.03 24.57 -7.00
N GLU A 11 -3.91 25.08 -8.23
CA GLU A 11 -3.95 24.25 -9.43
C GLU A 11 -2.85 23.17 -9.49
N LYS A 12 -1.68 23.45 -8.92
CA LYS A 12 -0.57 22.49 -8.84
C LYS A 12 -0.79 21.40 -7.78
N ARG A 13 -1.65 21.67 -6.79
CA ARG A 13 -2.00 20.74 -5.70
C ARG A 13 -3.24 19.88 -6.00
N ARG A 14 -3.90 20.10 -7.15
CA ARG A 14 -5.05 19.33 -7.59
C ARG A 14 -4.66 18.29 -8.63
N TRP A 15 -5.31 17.15 -8.54
CA TRP A 15 -5.25 16.10 -9.56
C TRP A 15 -5.62 16.65 -10.93
N SER A 16 -4.88 16.27 -11.96
CA SER A 16 -5.16 16.62 -13.35
C SER A 16 -6.42 15.94 -13.87
N SER A 17 -6.76 14.75 -13.36
CA SER A 17 -7.98 14.04 -13.70
C SER A 17 -8.46 13.12 -12.57
N LYS A 18 -9.74 12.70 -12.66
CA LYS A 18 -10.31 11.68 -11.76
C LYS A 18 -9.58 10.34 -11.88
N ILE A 19 -9.03 10.02 -13.05
CA ILE A 19 -8.32 8.75 -13.29
C ILE A 19 -7.00 8.74 -12.51
N PHE A 20 -6.27 9.86 -12.46
CA PHE A 20 -5.03 9.92 -11.66
C PHE A 20 -5.28 9.86 -10.17
N PHE A 21 -6.35 10.50 -9.68
CA PHE A 21 -6.80 10.32 -8.29
C PHE A 21 -7.12 8.84 -8.00
N LEU A 22 -7.86 8.18 -8.89
CA LEU A 22 -8.21 6.77 -8.73
C LEU A 22 -6.96 5.87 -8.77
N MET A 23 -6.06 6.06 -9.74
CA MET A 23 -4.82 5.28 -9.83
C MET A 23 -3.92 5.50 -8.61
N ALA A 24 -3.87 6.71 -8.06
CA ALA A 24 -3.08 6.99 -6.86
C ALA A 24 -3.69 6.34 -5.60
N THR A 25 -5.02 6.43 -5.43
CA THR A 25 -5.71 5.78 -4.31
C THR A 25 -5.64 4.26 -4.40
N ILE A 26 -5.84 3.67 -5.59
CA ILE A 26 -5.65 2.23 -5.81
C ILE A 26 -4.19 1.85 -5.60
N GLY A 27 -3.22 2.61 -6.13
CA GLY A 27 -1.80 2.27 -5.97
C GLY A 27 -1.27 2.43 -4.55
N PHE A 28 -1.93 3.24 -3.72
CA PHE A 28 -1.66 3.26 -2.30
C PHE A 28 -2.21 2.01 -1.58
N ALA A 29 -3.42 1.56 -1.94
CA ALA A 29 -4.01 0.35 -1.36
C ALA A 29 -3.34 -0.94 -1.86
N VAL A 30 -3.03 -1.03 -3.16
CA VAL A 30 -2.41 -2.20 -3.79
C VAL A 30 -0.90 -2.10 -3.62
N GLY A 31 -0.37 -2.86 -2.67
CA GLY A 31 1.05 -2.82 -2.35
C GLY A 31 1.65 -4.18 -2.05
N LEU A 32 2.83 -4.14 -1.46
CA LEU A 32 3.59 -5.33 -1.08
C LEU A 32 2.80 -6.21 -0.08
N GLY A 33 1.96 -5.62 0.76
CA GLY A 33 1.04 -6.33 1.64
C GLY A 33 0.10 -7.29 0.90
N ASN A 34 -0.31 -6.97 -0.33
CA ASN A 34 -1.17 -7.84 -1.14
C ASN A 34 -0.40 -8.95 -1.85
N ILE A 35 0.89 -8.75 -2.13
CA ILE A 35 1.69 -9.69 -2.92
C ILE A 35 2.37 -10.74 -2.04
N TRP A 36 2.90 -10.36 -0.88
CA TRP A 36 3.59 -11.32 0.01
C TRP A 36 2.73 -11.68 1.23
N ARG A 37 2.22 -10.69 1.97
CA ARG A 37 1.64 -10.94 3.29
C ARG A 37 0.27 -11.60 3.16
N PHE A 38 -0.58 -11.07 2.29
CA PHE A 38 -1.95 -11.56 2.14
C PHE A 38 -1.99 -13.04 1.73
N PRO A 39 -1.28 -13.52 0.69
CA PRO A 39 -1.34 -14.93 0.31
C PRO A 39 -0.76 -15.86 1.39
N TYR A 40 0.29 -15.42 2.08
CA TYR A 40 0.89 -16.17 3.20
C TYR A 40 -0.10 -16.37 4.34
N VAL A 41 -0.67 -15.28 4.85
CA VAL A 41 -1.62 -15.35 5.98
C VAL A 41 -2.90 -16.08 5.55
N ALA A 42 -3.41 -15.85 4.34
CA ALA A 42 -4.54 -16.59 3.79
C ALA A 42 -4.25 -18.10 3.72
N GLY A 43 -3.03 -18.46 3.30
CA GLY A 43 -2.56 -19.86 3.20
C GLY A 43 -2.62 -20.58 4.54
N GLU A 44 -2.17 -19.90 5.60
CA GLU A 44 -2.15 -20.46 6.96
C GLU A 44 -3.51 -20.39 7.69
N SER A 45 -4.47 -19.61 7.19
CA SER A 45 -5.70 -19.25 7.92
C SER A 45 -7.01 -19.72 7.25
N GLY A 46 -6.97 -20.82 6.49
CA GLY A 46 -8.18 -21.43 5.90
C GLY A 46 -8.54 -20.97 4.48
N GLY A 47 -7.58 -20.36 3.77
CA GLY A 47 -7.65 -20.11 2.32
C GLY A 47 -8.85 -19.26 1.90
N GLY A 48 -9.79 -19.84 1.17
CA GLY A 48 -10.99 -19.14 0.72
C GLY A 48 -11.85 -18.54 1.85
N ALA A 49 -11.91 -19.19 3.03
CA ALA A 49 -12.72 -18.71 4.15
C ALA A 49 -12.16 -17.39 4.70
N PHE A 50 -10.83 -17.31 4.77
CA PHE A 50 -10.09 -16.09 5.11
C PHE A 50 -10.40 -14.95 4.13
N VAL A 51 -10.37 -15.22 2.83
CA VAL A 51 -10.65 -14.21 1.79
C VAL A 51 -12.07 -13.66 1.94
N LEU A 52 -13.06 -14.51 2.22
CA LEU A 52 -14.44 -14.07 2.44
C LEU A 52 -14.57 -13.18 3.68
N LEU A 53 -13.91 -13.53 4.78
CA LEU A 53 -13.91 -12.72 6.01
C LEU A 53 -13.22 -11.37 5.81
N TYR A 54 -12.08 -11.35 5.11
CA TYR A 54 -11.42 -10.13 4.68
C TYR A 54 -12.36 -9.23 3.87
N LEU A 55 -13.04 -9.79 2.86
CA LEU A 55 -13.99 -9.03 2.03
C LEU A 55 -15.14 -8.46 2.86
N LEU A 56 -15.66 -9.24 3.83
CA LEU A 56 -16.68 -8.76 4.75
C LEU A 56 -16.20 -7.52 5.51
N PHE A 57 -15.01 -7.53 6.13
CA PHE A 57 -14.47 -6.37 6.83
C PHE A 57 -14.12 -5.21 5.89
N ALA A 58 -13.58 -5.52 4.72
CA ALA A 58 -13.26 -4.52 3.70
C ALA A 58 -14.52 -3.73 3.28
N PHE A 59 -15.63 -4.42 2.98
CA PHE A 59 -16.87 -3.74 2.55
C PHE A 59 -17.67 -3.14 3.70
N SER A 60 -17.75 -3.81 4.85
CA SER A 60 -18.56 -3.35 5.99
C SER A 60 -17.91 -2.23 6.80
N ILE A 61 -16.57 -2.20 6.88
CA ILE A 61 -15.81 -1.25 7.70
C ILE A 61 -14.89 -0.41 6.83
N GLY A 62 -14.11 -1.05 5.96
CA GLY A 62 -13.10 -0.36 5.15
C GLY A 62 -13.68 0.68 4.21
N VAL A 63 -14.64 0.30 3.37
CA VAL A 63 -15.27 1.21 2.40
C VAL A 63 -15.90 2.44 3.08
N PRO A 64 -16.72 2.31 4.13
CA PRO A 64 -17.24 3.47 4.86
C PRO A 64 -16.15 4.42 5.38
N ILE A 65 -15.05 3.87 5.93
CA ILE A 65 -13.94 4.68 6.45
C ILE A 65 -13.19 5.38 5.32
N VAL A 66 -12.90 4.72 4.20
CA VAL A 66 -12.27 5.36 3.03
C VAL A 66 -13.12 6.52 2.54
N ILE A 67 -14.43 6.32 2.42
CA ILE A 67 -15.36 7.38 2.00
C ILE A 67 -15.29 8.55 2.98
N ALA A 68 -15.32 8.28 4.29
CA ALA A 68 -15.22 9.32 5.31
C ALA A 68 -13.90 10.10 5.22
N GLU A 69 -12.75 9.42 5.11
CA GLU A 69 -11.45 10.07 5.00
C GLU A 69 -11.35 10.95 3.75
N ILE A 70 -11.79 10.46 2.59
CA ILE A 70 -11.82 11.23 1.34
C ILE A 70 -12.74 12.46 1.47
N LEU A 71 -13.91 12.31 2.10
CA LEU A 71 -14.84 13.42 2.30
C LEU A 71 -14.27 14.50 3.23
N ILE A 72 -13.61 14.10 4.31
CA ILE A 72 -12.92 15.02 5.24
C ILE A 72 -11.82 15.76 4.50
N GLY A 73 -10.97 15.05 3.74
CA GLY A 73 -9.91 15.64 2.94
C GLY A 73 -10.42 16.68 1.94
N ARG A 74 -11.40 16.28 1.14
CA ARG A 74 -11.98 17.10 0.07
C ARG A 74 -12.62 18.38 0.59
N ARG A 75 -13.22 18.33 1.78
CA ARG A 75 -13.83 19.48 2.42
C ARG A 75 -12.81 20.37 3.11
N GLY A 76 -11.82 19.78 3.79
CA GLY A 76 -10.76 20.51 4.49
C GLY A 76 -9.67 21.10 3.58
N ARG A 77 -9.49 20.57 2.36
CA ARG A 77 -8.52 21.02 1.34
C ARG A 77 -7.10 21.21 1.87
N SER A 78 -6.70 20.35 2.79
CA SER A 78 -5.40 20.36 3.46
C SER A 78 -4.95 18.91 3.73
N GLY A 79 -3.73 18.72 4.21
CA GLY A 79 -3.33 17.43 4.78
C GLY A 79 -4.20 17.05 5.99
N ALA A 80 -4.19 15.78 6.38
CA ALA A 80 -5.15 15.19 7.33
C ALA A 80 -5.45 16.03 8.59
N VAL A 81 -4.40 16.42 9.33
CA VAL A 81 -4.55 17.24 10.55
C VAL A 81 -5.19 18.60 10.26
N GLY A 82 -4.78 19.25 9.16
CA GLY A 82 -5.33 20.55 8.76
C GLY A 82 -6.80 20.44 8.34
N SER A 83 -7.15 19.39 7.61
CA SER A 83 -8.53 19.13 7.20
C SER A 83 -9.45 18.91 8.42
N LEU A 84 -9.00 18.14 9.40
CA LEU A 84 -9.75 17.98 10.66
C LEU A 84 -9.86 19.28 11.45
N LYS A 85 -8.80 20.08 11.54
CA LYS A 85 -8.86 21.41 12.21
C LYS A 85 -9.89 22.33 11.55
N ALA A 86 -9.93 22.36 10.21
CA ALA A 86 -10.89 23.16 9.47
C ALA A 86 -12.33 22.70 9.75
N LEU A 87 -12.61 21.40 9.61
CA LEU A 87 -13.96 20.85 9.82
C LEU A 87 -14.44 21.00 11.27
N VAL A 88 -13.57 20.80 12.26
CA VAL A 88 -13.92 20.98 13.67
C VAL A 88 -14.40 22.41 13.94
N GLY A 89 -13.74 23.40 13.36
CA GLY A 89 -14.13 24.80 13.48
C GLY A 89 -15.44 25.12 12.77
N GLU A 90 -15.63 24.58 11.55
CA GLU A 90 -16.86 24.78 10.76
C GLU A 90 -18.09 24.13 11.43
N GLU A 91 -17.96 22.89 11.86
CA GLU A 91 -19.05 22.08 12.42
C GLU A 91 -19.24 22.31 13.92
N LYS A 92 -18.37 23.12 14.56
CA LYS A 92 -18.40 23.44 15.99
C LYS A 92 -18.42 22.18 16.89
N VAL A 93 -17.70 21.15 16.47
CA VAL A 93 -17.53 19.91 17.24
C VAL A 93 -16.28 19.97 18.11
N SER A 94 -16.05 18.95 18.94
CA SER A 94 -14.91 18.89 19.85
C SER A 94 -13.56 18.93 19.13
N SER A 95 -12.60 19.68 19.66
CA SER A 95 -11.22 19.73 19.17
C SER A 95 -10.47 18.41 19.33
N LEU A 96 -10.97 17.49 20.14
CA LEU A 96 -10.42 16.15 20.31
C LEU A 96 -10.37 15.36 18.99
N TRP A 97 -11.26 15.65 18.03
CA TRP A 97 -11.26 15.02 16.70
C TRP A 97 -9.99 15.31 15.90
N VAL A 98 -9.30 16.43 16.17
CA VAL A 98 -7.99 16.71 15.56
C VAL A 98 -6.95 15.67 15.97
N GLY A 99 -7.10 15.08 17.16
CA GLY A 99 -6.25 13.99 17.65
C GLY A 99 -6.22 12.79 16.70
N VAL A 100 -7.34 12.47 16.03
CA VAL A 100 -7.40 11.39 15.03
C VAL A 100 -6.43 11.65 13.88
N GLY A 101 -6.32 12.89 13.41
CA GLY A 101 -5.38 13.25 12.35
C GLY A 101 -3.93 13.03 12.76
N TYR A 102 -3.59 13.38 14.00
CA TYR A 102 -2.25 13.15 14.54
C TYR A 102 -1.96 11.66 14.73
N LEU A 103 -2.92 10.89 15.25
CA LEU A 103 -2.79 9.44 15.39
C LEU A 103 -2.58 8.77 14.03
N ASN A 104 -3.35 9.14 13.01
CA ASN A 104 -3.22 8.62 11.66
C ASN A 104 -1.85 8.95 11.06
N GLN A 105 -1.31 10.14 11.34
CA GLN A 105 0.01 10.55 10.86
C GLN A 105 1.15 9.81 11.57
N ILE A 106 1.02 9.53 12.87
CA ILE A 106 1.95 8.69 13.62
C ILE A 106 1.90 7.26 13.09
N ALA A 107 0.71 6.71 12.85
CA ALA A 107 0.53 5.38 12.28
C ALA A 107 1.22 5.27 10.91
N ALA A 108 1.01 6.25 10.03
CA ALA A 108 1.66 6.31 8.73
C ALA A 108 3.20 6.37 8.86
N LEU A 109 3.73 7.14 9.81
CA LEU A 109 5.17 7.21 10.05
C LEU A 109 5.74 5.86 10.51
N LEU A 110 5.09 5.19 11.45
CA LEU A 110 5.53 3.89 11.97
C LEU A 110 5.53 2.82 10.87
N ILE A 111 4.48 2.78 10.06
CA ILE A 111 4.38 1.86 8.91
C ILE A 111 5.48 2.17 7.90
N GLN A 112 5.74 3.46 7.62
CA GLN A 112 6.75 3.89 6.67
C GLN A 112 8.16 3.45 7.06
N VAL A 113 8.50 3.41 8.37
CA VAL A 113 9.81 2.95 8.84
C VAL A 113 10.05 1.50 8.43
N THR A 114 9.07 0.62 8.64
CA THR A 114 9.19 -0.79 8.23
C THR A 114 9.17 -0.92 6.71
N TYR A 115 8.29 -0.19 6.02
CA TYR A 115 8.17 -0.25 4.56
C TYR A 115 9.42 0.21 3.83
N ALA A 116 10.18 1.16 4.38
CA ALA A 116 11.41 1.61 3.77
C ALA A 116 12.44 0.47 3.63
N VAL A 117 12.54 -0.39 4.66
CA VAL A 117 13.44 -1.55 4.62
C VAL A 117 12.99 -2.57 3.59
N ILE A 118 11.68 -2.86 3.54
CA ILE A 118 11.12 -3.81 2.58
C ILE A 118 11.27 -3.29 1.14
N ALA A 119 11.09 -1.99 0.91
CA ALA A 119 11.37 -1.37 -0.38
C ALA A 119 12.85 -1.52 -0.77
N GLY A 120 13.76 -1.46 0.19
CA GLY A 120 15.18 -1.80 0.01
C GLY A 120 15.39 -3.24 -0.47
N TRP A 121 14.69 -4.22 0.13
CA TRP A 121 14.72 -5.61 -0.36
C TRP A 121 14.26 -5.70 -1.80
N VAL A 122 13.12 -5.09 -2.12
CA VAL A 122 12.55 -5.12 -3.47
C VAL A 122 13.53 -4.55 -4.50
N LEU A 123 14.18 -3.42 -4.21
CA LEU A 123 15.17 -2.84 -5.12
C LEU A 123 16.42 -3.71 -5.29
N LEU A 124 16.92 -4.30 -4.21
CA LEU A 124 18.04 -5.25 -4.27
C LEU A 124 17.69 -6.47 -5.13
N TYR A 125 16.52 -7.09 -4.88
CA TYR A 125 16.10 -8.27 -5.62
C TYR A 125 15.76 -7.93 -7.08
N PHE A 126 15.22 -6.74 -7.36
CA PHE A 126 15.06 -6.26 -8.73
C PHE A 126 16.40 -6.14 -9.45
N PHE A 127 17.42 -5.56 -8.80
CA PHE A 127 18.77 -5.49 -9.36
C PHE A 127 19.37 -6.88 -9.59
N ARG A 128 19.23 -7.81 -8.64
CA ARG A 128 19.67 -9.19 -8.80
C ARG A 128 18.97 -9.90 -9.95
N ALA A 129 17.65 -9.71 -10.09
CA ALA A 129 16.88 -10.26 -11.20
C ALA A 129 17.47 -9.84 -12.55
N LEU A 130 17.84 -8.56 -12.68
CA LEU A 130 18.47 -8.04 -13.90
C LEU A 130 19.91 -8.56 -14.11
N ALA A 131 20.67 -8.74 -13.04
CA ALA A 131 22.07 -9.12 -13.10
C ALA A 131 22.29 -10.63 -13.31
N THR A 132 21.47 -11.48 -12.68
CA THR A 132 21.68 -12.93 -12.64
C THR A 132 20.50 -13.74 -13.17
N GLY A 133 19.32 -13.13 -13.30
CA GLY A 133 18.09 -13.83 -13.69
C GLY A 133 17.65 -14.91 -12.71
N PHE A 134 18.26 -15.00 -11.52
CA PHE A 134 18.08 -16.10 -10.56
C PHE A 134 18.28 -17.50 -11.15
N VAL A 135 19.14 -17.64 -12.16
CA VAL A 135 19.45 -18.93 -12.79
C VAL A 135 20.10 -19.86 -11.76
N GLY A 136 19.52 -21.04 -11.56
CA GLY A 136 20.05 -22.05 -10.65
C GLY A 136 19.73 -21.83 -9.17
N ILE A 137 18.81 -20.92 -8.85
CA ILE A 137 18.30 -20.75 -7.48
C ILE A 137 17.21 -21.78 -7.19
N ASP A 138 17.41 -22.54 -6.12
CA ASP A 138 16.47 -23.47 -5.53
C ASP A 138 15.90 -22.92 -4.20
N PRO A 139 14.87 -23.54 -3.60
CA PRO A 139 14.28 -23.03 -2.36
C PRO A 139 15.25 -22.93 -1.17
N GLU A 140 16.21 -23.86 -1.05
CA GLU A 140 17.18 -23.85 0.05
C GLU A 140 18.21 -22.74 -0.14
N SER A 141 18.75 -22.59 -1.36
CA SER A 141 19.67 -21.49 -1.69
C SER A 141 19.00 -20.12 -1.59
N ALA A 142 17.73 -19.99 -1.99
CA ALA A 142 16.96 -18.76 -1.80
C ALA A 142 16.85 -18.34 -0.32
N GLY A 143 16.59 -19.30 0.57
CA GLY A 143 16.53 -19.03 2.01
C GLY A 143 17.87 -18.57 2.59
N LYS A 144 18.97 -19.22 2.21
CA LYS A 144 20.33 -18.83 2.62
C LYS A 144 20.71 -17.44 2.09
N GLU A 145 20.37 -17.14 0.85
CA GLU A 145 20.60 -15.83 0.26
C GLU A 145 19.81 -14.74 0.99
N PHE A 146 18.54 -14.98 1.30
CA PHE A 146 17.73 -14.02 2.04
C PHE A 146 18.29 -13.77 3.44
N GLN A 147 18.73 -14.82 4.15
CA GLN A 147 19.41 -14.66 5.44
C GLN A 147 20.69 -13.82 5.32
N ALA A 148 21.49 -14.05 4.28
CA ALA A 148 22.69 -13.25 4.03
C ALA A 148 22.34 -11.77 3.79
N VAL A 149 21.26 -11.49 3.06
CA VAL A 149 20.75 -10.14 2.85
C VAL A 149 20.33 -9.49 4.17
N THR A 150 19.55 -10.18 5.00
CA THR A 150 19.08 -9.62 6.27
C THR A 150 20.20 -9.42 7.30
N ASN A 151 21.32 -10.13 7.16
CA ASN A 151 22.50 -9.98 8.00
C ASN A 151 23.50 -8.93 7.47
N ASP A 152 23.35 -8.46 6.23
CA ASP A 152 24.20 -7.42 5.64
C ASP A 152 23.67 -6.01 5.96
N LEU A 153 24.11 -5.49 7.11
CA LEU A 153 23.72 -4.15 7.58
C LEU A 153 24.06 -3.05 6.56
N ILE A 154 25.26 -3.07 5.98
CA ILE A 154 25.74 -1.98 5.11
C ILE A 154 24.99 -2.01 3.79
N GLY A 155 24.84 -3.20 3.18
CA GLY A 155 24.05 -3.37 1.97
C GLY A 155 22.60 -2.93 2.20
N MET A 156 22.02 -3.28 3.34
CA MET A 156 20.63 -2.92 3.63
C MET A 156 20.42 -1.45 3.92
N LEU A 157 21.37 -0.77 4.57
CA LEU A 157 21.34 0.68 4.69
C LEU A 157 21.42 1.35 3.33
N PHE A 158 22.27 0.86 2.42
CA PHE A 158 22.39 1.40 1.06
C PHE A 158 21.08 1.27 0.29
N TRP A 159 20.52 0.07 0.17
CA TRP A 159 19.30 -0.16 -0.62
C TRP A 159 18.07 0.52 -0.03
N THR A 160 17.95 0.55 1.30
CA THR A 160 16.90 1.29 1.99
C THR A 160 17.02 2.79 1.71
N THR A 161 18.21 3.36 1.86
CA THR A 161 18.43 4.80 1.61
C THR A 161 18.17 5.15 0.15
N LEU A 162 18.60 4.30 -0.79
CA LEU A 162 18.32 4.47 -2.21
C LEU A 162 16.80 4.46 -2.49
N SER A 163 16.05 3.54 -1.88
CA SER A 163 14.59 3.48 -2.02
C SER A 163 13.90 4.75 -1.53
N ILE A 164 14.32 5.27 -0.38
CA ILE A 164 13.82 6.52 0.20
C ILE A 164 14.18 7.69 -0.71
N ALA A 165 15.40 7.74 -1.25
CA ALA A 165 15.84 8.80 -2.14
C ALA A 165 15.03 8.83 -3.46
N LEU A 166 14.75 7.66 -4.05
CA LEU A 166 13.91 7.54 -5.24
C LEU A 166 12.47 8.00 -4.97
N CYS A 167 11.89 7.57 -3.84
CA CYS A 167 10.57 8.04 -3.42
C CYS A 167 10.58 9.57 -3.19
N GLY A 168 11.61 10.07 -2.50
CA GLY A 168 11.82 11.50 -2.26
C GLY A 168 11.94 12.30 -3.55
N TYR A 169 12.58 11.76 -4.59
CA TYR A 169 12.66 12.38 -5.91
C TYR A 169 11.29 12.51 -6.58
N VAL A 170 10.45 11.47 -6.50
CA VAL A 170 9.07 11.51 -7.00
C VAL A 170 8.26 12.57 -6.23
N LEU A 171 8.39 12.61 -4.91
CA LEU A 171 7.70 13.62 -4.08
C LEU A 171 8.18 15.05 -4.36
N TYR A 172 9.49 15.24 -4.52
CA TYR A 172 10.09 16.53 -4.86
C TYR A 172 9.61 17.05 -6.22
N SER A 173 9.34 16.15 -7.17
CA SER A 173 8.77 16.46 -8.48
C SER A 173 7.31 16.94 -8.41
N GLY A 174 6.67 16.82 -7.25
CA GLY A 174 5.31 17.29 -6.97
C GLY A 174 4.22 16.37 -7.50
N LEU A 175 2.96 16.77 -7.31
CA LEU A 175 1.79 15.94 -7.62
C LEU A 175 1.74 15.51 -9.09
N LYS A 176 1.68 16.47 -10.03
CA LYS A 176 1.48 16.18 -11.46
C LYS A 176 2.70 15.59 -12.16
N ARG A 177 3.90 16.11 -11.87
CA ARG A 177 5.14 15.67 -12.56
C ARG A 177 5.82 14.50 -11.87
N GLY A 178 5.52 14.25 -10.60
CA GLY A 178 5.99 13.12 -9.82
C GLY A 178 4.93 12.04 -9.69
N ILE A 179 4.03 12.21 -8.72
CA ILE A 179 3.08 11.18 -8.29
C ILE A 179 2.20 10.71 -9.46
N GLU A 180 1.54 11.61 -10.21
CA GLU A 180 0.65 11.23 -11.31
C GLU A 180 1.39 10.46 -12.42
N ARG A 181 2.61 10.86 -12.76
CA ARG A 181 3.42 10.15 -13.75
C ARG A 181 3.84 8.78 -13.25
N ALA A 182 4.27 8.69 -11.99
CA ALA A 182 4.66 7.43 -11.37
C ALA A 182 3.48 6.46 -11.36
N VAL A 183 2.32 6.85 -10.82
CA VAL A 183 1.15 5.96 -10.75
C VAL A 183 0.58 5.63 -12.13
N GLY A 184 0.62 6.58 -13.08
CA GLY A 184 0.18 6.37 -14.46
C GLY A 184 1.01 5.35 -15.23
N LEU A 185 2.27 5.13 -14.84
CA LEU A 185 3.14 4.10 -15.42
C LEU A 185 3.13 2.80 -14.59
N MET A 186 3.33 2.92 -13.28
CA MET A 186 3.57 1.78 -12.39
C MET A 186 2.32 0.94 -12.19
N MET A 187 1.13 1.54 -12.08
CA MET A 187 -0.10 0.78 -11.84
C MET A 187 -0.51 -0.09 -13.03
N PRO A 188 -0.55 0.43 -14.29
CA PRO A 188 -0.80 -0.42 -15.45
C PRO A 188 0.27 -1.51 -15.61
N THR A 189 1.54 -1.17 -15.36
CA THR A 189 2.64 -2.13 -15.46
C THR A 189 2.47 -3.28 -14.47
N LEU A 190 2.15 -2.97 -13.20
CA LEU A 190 1.88 -3.97 -12.18
C LEU A 190 0.73 -4.90 -12.60
N PHE A 191 -0.39 -4.33 -13.07
CA PHE A 191 -1.54 -5.12 -13.52
C PHE A 191 -1.17 -6.06 -14.67
N ILE A 192 -0.45 -5.57 -15.67
CA ILE A 192 0.01 -6.38 -16.82
C ILE A 192 0.91 -7.52 -16.35
N VAL A 193 1.88 -7.25 -15.46
CA VAL A 193 2.77 -8.28 -14.92
C VAL A 193 2.00 -9.34 -14.16
N LEU A 194 1.01 -8.98 -13.34
CA LEU A 194 0.16 -9.94 -12.63
C LEU A 194 -0.63 -10.83 -13.59
N VAL A 195 -1.20 -10.27 -14.66
CA VAL A 195 -1.91 -11.06 -15.69
C VAL A 195 -0.97 -12.03 -16.39
N ILE A 196 0.25 -11.60 -16.71
CA ILE A 196 1.28 -12.46 -17.30
C ILE A 196 1.64 -13.61 -16.35
N LEU A 197 1.80 -13.33 -15.05
CA LEU A 197 2.11 -14.36 -14.06
C LEU A 197 0.98 -15.38 -13.89
N ILE A 198 -0.28 -14.95 -13.94
CA ILE A 198 -1.43 -15.87 -13.95
C ILE A 198 -1.39 -16.77 -15.18
N GLY A 199 -1.15 -16.19 -16.36
CA GLY A 199 -0.99 -16.93 -17.61
C GLY A 199 0.17 -17.93 -17.55
N PHE A 200 1.31 -17.52 -17.00
CA PHE A 200 2.46 -18.40 -16.80
C PHE A 200 2.15 -19.56 -15.85
N ASN A 201 1.48 -19.28 -14.72
CA ASN A 201 1.12 -20.32 -13.74
C ASN A 201 0.20 -21.40 -14.35
N PHE A 202 -0.65 -21.02 -15.31
CA PHE A 202 -1.45 -21.99 -16.07
C PHE A 202 -0.59 -23.04 -16.77
N PHE A 203 0.47 -22.61 -17.45
CA PHE A 203 1.40 -23.52 -18.15
C PHE A 203 2.38 -24.22 -17.22
N ALA A 204 2.71 -23.60 -16.08
CA ALA A 204 3.57 -24.18 -15.05
C ALA A 204 2.88 -25.28 -14.22
N GLY A 205 1.56 -25.43 -14.33
CA GLY A 205 0.78 -26.51 -13.71
C GLY A 205 0.14 -26.18 -12.36
N GLY A 206 0.53 -25.08 -11.70
CA GLY A 206 0.04 -24.71 -10.37
C GLY A 206 -1.34 -24.01 -10.36
N PHE A 207 -1.92 -23.73 -11.52
CA PHE A 207 -3.16 -22.94 -11.60
C PHE A 207 -4.38 -23.65 -11.00
N TYR A 208 -4.58 -24.93 -11.30
CA TYR A 208 -5.75 -25.67 -10.80
C TYR A 208 -5.68 -25.90 -9.29
N GLU A 209 -4.47 -26.12 -8.75
CA GLU A 209 -4.25 -26.23 -7.31
C GLU A 209 -4.56 -24.91 -6.60
N ALA A 210 -4.13 -23.78 -7.17
CA ALA A 210 -4.45 -22.46 -6.64
C ALA A 210 -5.96 -22.16 -6.64
N LEU A 211 -6.68 -22.58 -7.68
CA LEU A 211 -8.14 -22.48 -7.72
C LEU A 211 -8.80 -23.35 -6.64
N ASP A 212 -8.38 -24.60 -6.52
CA ASP A 212 -8.94 -25.53 -5.53
C ASP A 212 -8.75 -24.98 -4.12
N TRP A 213 -7.55 -24.47 -3.82
CA TRP A 213 -7.24 -23.81 -2.55
C TRP A 213 -8.10 -22.55 -2.31
N LEU A 214 -8.25 -21.68 -3.32
CA LEU A 214 -8.99 -20.42 -3.17
C LEU A 214 -10.50 -20.65 -3.02
N PHE A 215 -11.05 -21.68 -3.68
CA PHE A 215 -12.48 -21.95 -3.75
C PHE A 215 -12.95 -23.10 -2.85
N ARG A 216 -12.07 -23.66 -2.01
CA ARG A 216 -12.44 -24.59 -0.92
C ARG A 216 -12.26 -23.91 0.45
N PRO A 217 -13.22 -23.07 0.87
CA PRO A 217 -13.12 -22.37 2.14
C PRO A 217 -13.22 -23.35 3.32
N ASP A 218 -12.26 -23.29 4.24
CA ASP A 218 -12.31 -24.02 5.50
C ASP A 218 -12.65 -23.06 6.66
N PHE A 219 -13.93 -23.05 7.05
CA PHE A 219 -14.42 -22.22 8.14
C PHE A 219 -14.04 -22.74 9.54
N SER A 220 -13.55 -23.98 9.65
CA SER A 220 -13.13 -24.55 10.95
C SER A 220 -11.89 -23.86 11.51
N MET A 221 -11.09 -23.25 10.63
CA MET A 221 -9.91 -22.48 10.98
C MET A 221 -10.25 -21.08 11.51
N ILE A 222 -11.48 -20.57 11.33
CA ILE A 222 -11.82 -19.21 11.78
C ILE A 222 -11.98 -19.18 13.30
N SER A 223 -11.04 -18.53 13.97
CA SER A 223 -11.08 -18.21 15.40
C SER A 223 -11.28 -16.71 15.63
N MET A 224 -11.60 -16.32 16.87
CA MET A 224 -11.67 -14.89 17.23
C MET A 224 -10.32 -14.17 17.03
N GLU A 225 -9.21 -14.89 17.22
CA GLU A 225 -7.87 -14.36 16.96
C GLU A 225 -7.66 -14.07 15.47
N ILE A 226 -8.09 -14.98 14.59
CA ILE A 226 -8.04 -14.78 13.14
C ILE A 226 -8.96 -13.63 12.73
N CYS A 227 -10.17 -13.52 13.31
CA CYS A 227 -11.04 -12.37 13.05
C CYS A 227 -10.38 -11.02 13.39
N LEU A 228 -9.67 -10.93 14.52
CA LEU A 228 -8.95 -9.72 14.92
C LEU A 228 -7.74 -9.45 14.03
N ALA A 229 -6.99 -10.49 13.67
CA ALA A 229 -5.89 -10.39 12.71
C ALA A 229 -6.38 -9.90 11.34
N GLU A 230 -7.54 -10.39 10.89
CA GLU A 230 -8.16 -10.02 9.63
C GLU A 230 -8.67 -8.60 9.59
N LEU A 231 -9.26 -8.14 10.69
CA LEU A 231 -9.61 -6.73 10.80
C LEU A 231 -8.36 -5.86 10.66
N GLY A 232 -7.24 -6.23 11.31
CA GLY A 232 -5.96 -5.54 11.18
C GLY A 232 -5.40 -5.59 9.75
N GLN A 233 -5.47 -6.74 9.09
CA GLN A 233 -5.05 -6.91 7.70
C GLN A 233 -5.90 -6.09 6.73
N ALA A 234 -7.21 -5.99 6.94
CA ALA A 234 -8.09 -5.14 6.14
C ALA A 234 -7.72 -3.65 6.26
N PHE A 235 -7.43 -3.17 7.48
CA PHE A 235 -6.98 -1.80 7.70
C PHE A 235 -5.66 -1.52 6.98
N PHE A 236 -4.70 -2.43 7.13
CA PHE A 236 -3.40 -2.31 6.50
C PHE A 236 -3.47 -2.36 4.97
N SER A 237 -4.20 -3.33 4.42
CA SER A 237 -4.30 -3.56 2.97
C SER A 237 -5.05 -2.46 2.24
N ILE A 238 -6.05 -1.81 2.86
CA ILE A 238 -6.81 -0.76 2.19
C ILE A 238 -6.15 0.61 2.38
N GLY A 239 -5.26 0.74 3.37
CA GLY A 239 -4.65 2.03 3.68
C GLY A 239 -5.46 2.88 4.67
N LEU A 240 -6.29 2.25 5.51
CA LEU A 240 -7.18 2.95 6.45
C LEU A 240 -6.42 3.60 7.60
N ALA A 241 -6.94 4.73 8.08
CA ALA A 241 -6.43 5.42 9.28
C ALA A 241 -4.93 5.77 9.20
N MET A 242 -4.44 6.00 7.98
CA MET A 242 -3.03 6.37 7.70
C MET A 242 -2.90 7.78 7.13
N ALA A 243 -3.94 8.62 7.24
CA ALA A 243 -3.97 10.01 6.78
C ALA A 243 -3.83 10.20 5.26
N VAL A 244 -3.57 9.14 4.48
CA VAL A 244 -3.32 9.21 3.04
C VAL A 244 -4.59 9.51 2.27
N MET A 245 -5.67 8.76 2.48
CA MET A 245 -6.94 9.01 1.78
C MET A 245 -7.50 10.41 2.10
N MET A 246 -7.31 10.87 3.33
CA MET A 246 -7.66 12.23 3.75
C MET A 246 -6.75 13.31 3.14
N THR A 247 -5.51 12.98 2.79
CA THR A 247 -4.59 13.92 2.14
C THR A 247 -4.76 13.92 0.61
N TYR A 248 -5.19 12.79 0.03
CA TYR A 248 -5.44 12.66 -1.41
C TYR A 248 -6.78 13.26 -1.82
N GLY A 249 -7.81 13.14 -0.97
CA GLY A 249 -9.15 13.69 -1.20
C GLY A 249 -9.19 15.21 -1.14
#